data_AF-A0AAD7XJJ9-F1
#
_entry.id   AF-A0AAD7XJJ9-F1
#
_cell.length_a   1.000
_cell.length_b   1.000
_cell.length_c   1.000
_cell.angle_alpha   90.00
_cell.angle_beta   90.00
_cell.angle_gamma   90.00
#
_symmetry.space_group_name_H-M   'P 1'
#
loop_
_entity.id
_entity.type
_entity.pdbx_description
1 polymer ?
#
loop_
_entity_poly.entity_id
_entity_poly.type
_entity_poly.pdbx_seq_one_letter_code
_entity_poly.pdbx_strand_id
1 'polypeptide(L)'
;MSLRTKEKDAFADEEKPIKAVAHWVPLNLLRKSRLGSAKAYDHGGDAILKENPNFQLDGTIFKSVKSPLARAALRARLCMEPYWSDGAVAAIEKRILAIPRAPDYDAGIIDFMNTDCDFAMEHADGSFMDHLQFCYEYCAAHMKTASPNVLLLHSVLGVGTNYFPCAVDKIPKLEALLTPQEMIHVSAFPSVLRLLLTGDLLRDLAKRASETIASITMHRVIDNKLIVLEADDFWLHLNYQLIHLLDFLPLLDWAKAVRGDAFLAPFAALHAFLKTKDKLLATVDYDLKDVKPSASSDKNASLSLGYLITTYIPSDIQLAIGARQVRAFSKAVGHDLSYELHYAG
;
A
#
# COMPACT_ATOMS: atom_id res chain seq x y z
N MET A 1 -5.28 32.07 6.55
CA MET A 1 -5.08 30.86 5.73
C MET A 1 -6.45 30.26 5.50
N SER A 2 -6.99 30.39 4.29
CA SER A 2 -8.35 29.93 3.97
C SER A 2 -8.28 28.47 3.55
N LEU A 3 -8.83 27.55 4.34
CA LEU A 3 -8.91 26.13 4.00
C LEU A 3 -10.29 25.87 3.37
N ARG A 4 -10.35 25.24 2.19
CA ARG A 4 -11.63 24.88 1.52
C ARG A 4 -12.12 23.50 1.96
N THR A 5 -13.44 23.36 2.14
CA THR A 5 -14.15 22.09 2.41
C THR A 5 -14.75 21.51 1.12
N LYS A 6 -14.84 20.17 1.04
CA LYS A 6 -15.54 19.45 -0.05
C LYS A 6 -17.04 19.31 0.28
N GLU A 7 -17.89 19.46 -0.73
CA GLU A 7 -19.35 19.20 -0.71
C GLU A 7 -19.65 17.71 -0.43
N LYS A 8 -20.75 17.45 0.27
CA LYS A 8 -21.25 16.11 0.65
C LYS A 8 -22.65 15.91 0.05
N ASP A 9 -22.83 14.83 -0.71
CA ASP A 9 -24.14 14.26 -1.01
C ASP A 9 -24.45 13.10 -0.07
N ALA A 10 -25.72 13.03 0.37
CA ALA A 10 -26.25 12.06 1.32
C ALA A 10 -26.85 10.84 0.62
N PHE A 11 -26.73 9.65 1.21
CA PHE A 11 -27.42 8.44 0.76
C PHE A 11 -28.15 7.74 1.91
N ALA A 12 -29.41 7.39 1.64
CA ALA A 12 -30.26 6.51 2.43
C ALA A 12 -30.03 5.04 2.05
N ASP A 13 -30.46 4.13 2.92
CA ASP A 13 -30.37 2.67 2.80
C ASP A 13 -31.12 2.10 1.58
N GLU A 14 -30.38 1.54 0.63
CA GLU A 14 -30.83 0.55 -0.36
C GLU A 14 -29.75 -0.55 -0.44
N GLU A 15 -30.16 -1.79 -0.75
CA GLU A 15 -29.24 -2.90 -1.05
C GLU A 15 -28.16 -2.43 -2.03
N LYS A 16 -26.91 -2.35 -1.57
CA LYS A 16 -25.84 -1.73 -2.34
C LYS A 16 -25.59 -2.54 -3.61
N PRO A 17 -25.89 -2.01 -4.81
CA PRO A 17 -25.41 -2.63 -6.03
C PRO A 17 -23.88 -2.69 -5.94
N ILE A 18 -23.28 -3.79 -6.42
CA ILE A 18 -21.84 -3.89 -6.61
C ILE A 18 -21.46 -2.66 -7.43
N LYS A 19 -20.82 -1.67 -6.79
CA LYS A 19 -20.35 -0.48 -7.50
C LYS A 19 -19.35 -1.02 -8.51
N ALA A 20 -19.67 -0.88 -9.80
CA ALA A 20 -18.71 -1.16 -10.85
C ALA A 20 -17.38 -0.49 -10.45
N VAL A 21 -16.28 -1.24 -10.51
CA VAL A 21 -14.92 -0.72 -10.60
C VAL A 21 -14.94 0.31 -11.73
N ALA A 22 -15.10 1.57 -11.33
CA ALA A 22 -15.39 2.67 -12.22
C ALA A 22 -14.19 2.90 -13.17
N HIS A 23 -14.49 3.49 -14.33
CA HIS A 23 -13.48 4.17 -15.15
C HIS A 23 -12.68 5.17 -14.31
N TRP A 24 -11.46 5.51 -14.77
CA TRP A 24 -10.55 6.53 -14.25
C TRP A 24 -11.18 7.46 -13.19
N VAL A 25 -10.75 7.30 -11.94
CA VAL A 25 -11.19 8.14 -10.81
C VAL A 25 -10.23 9.31 -10.59
N PRO A 26 -10.70 10.47 -10.12
CA PRO A 26 -9.80 11.57 -9.79
C PRO A 26 -8.86 11.20 -8.62
N LEU A 27 -7.55 11.21 -8.88
CA LEU A 27 -6.56 10.98 -7.82
C LEU A 27 -6.67 12.05 -6.73
N ASN A 28 -6.57 11.63 -5.46
CA ASN A 28 -6.47 12.57 -4.36
C ASN A 28 -5.12 13.34 -4.38
N LEU A 29 -5.05 14.45 -3.63
CA LEU A 29 -3.87 15.34 -3.65
C LEU A 29 -2.58 14.67 -3.17
N LEU A 30 -2.65 13.71 -2.24
CA LEU A 30 -1.47 12.98 -1.77
C LEU A 30 -0.90 12.10 -2.89
N ARG A 31 -1.78 11.35 -3.56
CA ARG A 31 -1.43 10.50 -4.70
C ARG A 31 -0.89 11.31 -5.88
N LYS A 32 -1.54 12.43 -6.22
CA LYS A 32 -1.01 13.39 -7.20
C LYS A 32 0.36 13.93 -6.81
N SER A 33 0.56 14.28 -5.54
CA SER A 33 1.83 14.81 -5.05
C SER A 33 2.97 13.82 -5.26
N ARG A 34 2.76 12.56 -4.87
CA ARG A 34 3.74 11.47 -5.02
C ARG A 34 4.00 11.13 -6.48
N LEU A 35 2.94 11.00 -7.28
CA LEU A 35 3.05 10.73 -8.71
C LEU A 35 3.81 11.86 -9.44
N GLY A 36 3.48 13.12 -9.13
CA GLY A 36 4.11 14.29 -9.75
C GLY A 36 5.55 14.56 -9.31
N SER A 37 5.95 14.11 -8.12
CA SER A 37 7.32 14.30 -7.61
C SER A 37 8.26 13.13 -7.87
N ALA A 38 7.71 11.94 -8.12
CA ALA A 38 8.44 10.68 -8.02
C ALA A 38 9.20 10.54 -6.69
N LYS A 39 8.66 11.09 -5.60
CA LYS A 39 9.33 11.20 -4.29
C LYS A 39 8.42 10.86 -3.12
N ALA A 40 8.98 10.10 -2.18
CA ALA A 40 8.49 9.93 -0.82
C ALA A 40 8.91 11.15 0.03
N TYR A 41 7.94 11.95 0.49
CA TYR A 41 8.18 13.23 1.15
C TYR A 41 7.20 13.51 2.30
N ASP A 42 7.73 14.13 3.37
CA ASP A 42 6.95 14.61 4.53
C ASP A 42 6.30 15.96 4.23
N HIS A 43 4.97 15.99 4.22
CA HIS A 43 4.17 17.19 3.92
C HIS A 43 4.01 18.17 5.10
N GLY A 44 4.86 18.10 6.12
CA GLY A 44 4.91 19.08 7.20
C GLY A 44 4.99 20.52 6.67
N GLY A 45 4.05 21.37 7.10
CA GLY A 45 3.92 22.76 6.65
C GLY A 45 3.10 22.96 5.36
N ASP A 46 2.96 21.92 4.54
CA ASP A 46 2.14 21.95 3.31
C ASP A 46 0.68 21.52 3.59
N ALA A 47 0.48 20.66 4.59
CA ALA A 47 -0.79 20.15 5.03
C ALA A 47 -0.90 20.04 6.56
N ILE A 48 -2.13 19.93 7.05
CA ILE A 48 -2.46 19.53 8.42
C ILE A 48 -3.41 18.34 8.40
N LEU A 49 -3.39 17.53 9.45
CA LEU A 49 -4.35 16.45 9.64
C LEU A 49 -5.42 16.85 10.66
N LYS A 50 -6.68 16.51 10.40
CA LYS A 50 -7.77 16.63 11.39
C LYS A 50 -8.51 15.31 11.53
N GLU A 51 -8.95 14.99 12.73
CA GLU A 51 -9.77 13.80 12.96
C GLU A 51 -11.16 13.96 12.32
N ASN A 52 -11.60 12.94 11.59
CA ASN A 52 -12.97 12.74 11.16
C ASN A 52 -13.72 11.94 12.23
N PRO A 53 -14.60 12.59 13.01
CA PRO A 53 -15.31 11.93 14.11
C PRO A 53 -16.28 10.83 13.61
N ASN A 54 -16.67 10.88 12.34
CA ASN A 54 -17.60 9.93 11.74
C ASN A 54 -16.93 8.69 11.14
N PHE A 55 -15.60 8.55 11.24
CA PHE A 55 -14.88 7.41 10.68
C PHE A 55 -15.35 6.07 11.30
N GLN A 56 -15.70 5.11 10.45
CA GLN A 56 -16.19 3.78 10.84
C GLN A 56 -15.19 2.69 10.43
N LEU A 57 -14.42 2.18 11.39
CA LEU A 57 -13.40 1.14 11.14
C LEU A 57 -14.02 -0.15 10.58
N ASP A 58 -15.23 -0.51 11.02
CA ASP A 58 -15.91 -1.75 10.59
C ASP A 58 -16.48 -1.68 9.17
N GLY A 59 -16.47 -0.50 8.54
CA GLY A 59 -16.77 -0.33 7.11
C GLY A 59 -15.56 -0.55 6.19
N THR A 60 -14.46 -1.09 6.71
CA THR A 60 -13.19 -1.30 5.98
C THR A 60 -12.74 -2.76 6.05
N ILE A 61 -11.70 -3.12 5.30
CA ILE A 61 -11.02 -4.44 5.39
C ILE A 61 -10.55 -4.80 6.80
N PHE A 62 -10.41 -3.82 7.70
CA PHE A 62 -9.98 -4.03 9.08
C PHE A 62 -11.10 -4.45 10.04
N LYS A 63 -12.34 -4.64 9.56
CA LYS A 63 -13.47 -5.19 10.36
C LYS A 63 -13.09 -6.49 11.09
N SER A 64 -12.25 -7.31 10.47
CA SER A 64 -11.79 -8.59 11.02
C SER A 64 -10.76 -8.46 12.16
N VAL A 65 -10.18 -7.27 12.38
CA VAL A 65 -9.23 -7.02 13.46
C VAL A 65 -9.98 -6.97 14.79
N LYS A 66 -9.70 -7.92 15.68
CA LYS A 66 -10.39 -8.09 16.98
C LYS A 66 -9.66 -7.47 18.17
N SER A 67 -8.34 -7.27 18.08
CA SER A 67 -7.54 -6.72 19.19
C SER A 67 -7.92 -5.26 19.46
N PRO A 68 -8.38 -4.90 20.69
CA PRO A 68 -8.74 -3.51 21.00
C PRO A 68 -7.57 -2.54 20.80
N LEU A 69 -6.35 -2.97 21.13
CA LEU A 69 -5.12 -2.21 20.94
C LEU A 69 -4.86 -1.94 19.45
N ALA A 70 -4.94 -2.98 18.62
CA ALA A 70 -4.72 -2.87 17.18
C ALA A 70 -5.82 -2.02 16.51
N ARG A 71 -7.08 -2.18 16.93
CA ARG A 71 -8.20 -1.35 16.46
C ARG A 71 -8.02 0.12 16.83
N ALA A 72 -7.56 0.42 18.06
CA ALA A 72 -7.30 1.80 18.48
C ALA A 72 -6.17 2.45 17.66
N ALA A 73 -5.08 1.72 17.41
CA ALA A 73 -3.98 2.18 16.57
C ALA A 73 -4.41 2.42 15.12
N LEU A 74 -5.17 1.46 14.53
CA LEU A 74 -5.72 1.60 13.18
C LEU A 74 -6.68 2.78 13.09
N ARG A 75 -7.59 2.95 14.05
CA ARG A 75 -8.53 4.07 14.08
C ARG A 75 -7.77 5.40 14.13
N ALA A 76 -6.83 5.56 15.05
CA ALA A 76 -6.07 6.82 15.20
C ALA A 76 -5.32 7.24 13.93
N ARG A 77 -4.94 6.27 13.09
CA ARG A 77 -4.33 6.52 11.79
C ARG A 77 -5.35 6.81 10.70
N LEU A 78 -6.39 5.99 10.58
CA LEU A 78 -7.34 6.01 9.46
C LEU A 78 -8.42 7.07 9.60
N CYS A 79 -8.68 7.58 10.81
CA CYS A 79 -9.64 8.66 11.03
C CYS A 79 -9.09 10.04 10.67
N MET A 80 -7.85 10.16 10.18
CA MET A 80 -7.24 11.46 9.92
C MET A 80 -7.49 11.90 8.47
N GLU A 81 -8.03 13.11 8.30
CA GLU A 81 -8.26 13.75 7.01
C GLU A 81 -7.26 14.87 6.74
N PRO A 82 -6.69 14.93 5.51
CA PRO A 82 -5.72 15.95 5.14
C PRO A 82 -6.39 17.25 4.69
N TYR A 83 -5.85 18.38 5.17
CA TYR A 83 -6.18 19.72 4.71
C TYR A 83 -4.92 20.41 4.20
N TRP A 84 -4.93 20.80 2.93
CA TRP A 84 -3.77 21.32 2.22
C TRP A 84 -3.77 22.85 2.15
N SER A 85 -2.59 23.46 2.13
CA SER A 85 -2.43 24.88 1.80
C SER A 85 -2.68 25.14 0.31
N ASP A 86 -3.21 26.32 -0.04
CA ASP A 86 -3.43 26.70 -1.44
C ASP A 86 -2.15 26.64 -2.28
N GLY A 87 -1.01 27.02 -1.69
CA GLY A 87 0.30 26.95 -2.33
C GLY A 87 0.72 25.52 -2.65
N ALA A 88 0.52 24.58 -1.71
CA ALA A 88 0.80 23.17 -1.93
C ALA A 88 -0.11 22.58 -3.02
N VAL A 89 -1.42 22.89 -2.99
CA VAL A 89 -2.36 22.45 -4.03
C VAL A 89 -1.90 22.93 -5.41
N ALA A 90 -1.62 24.22 -5.56
CA ALA A 90 -1.16 24.78 -6.84
C ALA A 90 0.15 24.13 -7.32
N ALA A 91 1.11 23.88 -6.42
CA ALA A 91 2.37 23.22 -6.76
C ALA A 91 2.19 21.74 -7.13
N ILE A 92 1.25 21.03 -6.52
CA ILE A 92 0.92 19.63 -6.86
C ILE A 92 0.26 19.56 -8.24
N GLU A 93 -0.78 20.37 -8.47
CA GLU A 93 -1.48 20.40 -9.76
C GLU A 93 -0.56 20.84 -10.90
N LYS A 94 0.40 21.73 -10.66
CA LYS A 94 1.41 22.07 -11.67
C LYS A 94 2.30 20.88 -12.03
N ARG A 95 2.72 20.09 -11.03
CA ARG A 95 3.62 18.95 -11.26
C ARG A 95 2.93 17.80 -11.98
N ILE A 96 1.67 17.52 -11.65
CA ILE A 96 0.93 16.41 -12.25
C ILE A 96 0.72 16.60 -13.77
N LEU A 97 0.61 17.86 -14.23
CA LEU A 97 0.52 18.18 -15.66
C LEU A 97 1.76 17.77 -16.47
N ALA A 98 2.91 17.57 -15.83
CA ALA A 98 4.12 17.10 -16.49
C ALA A 98 4.21 15.57 -16.57
N ILE A 99 3.30 14.84 -15.91
CA ILE A 99 3.28 13.38 -15.94
C ILE A 99 2.51 12.92 -17.19
N PRO A 100 3.13 12.07 -18.04
CA PRO A 100 2.42 11.50 -19.18
C PRO A 100 1.19 10.72 -18.72
N ARG A 101 0.09 10.82 -19.47
CA ARG A 101 -1.09 10.00 -19.23
C ARG A 101 -0.71 8.52 -19.35
N ALA A 102 -1.08 7.73 -18.35
CA ALA A 102 -0.87 6.29 -18.38
C ALA A 102 -1.76 5.62 -19.46
N PRO A 103 -1.38 4.42 -19.95
CA PRO A 103 -2.20 3.69 -20.92
C PRO A 103 -3.59 3.40 -20.39
N ASP A 104 -4.58 3.35 -21.27
CA ASP A 104 -5.93 2.90 -20.88
C ASP A 104 -5.90 1.46 -20.36
N TYR A 105 -6.77 1.16 -19.42
CA TYR A 105 -6.91 -0.19 -18.88
C TYR A 105 -7.35 -1.16 -19.97
N ASP A 106 -6.86 -2.40 -19.88
CA ASP A 106 -7.38 -3.49 -20.70
C ASP A 106 -8.86 -3.73 -20.37
N ALA A 107 -9.71 -3.74 -21.40
CA ALA A 107 -11.17 -3.87 -21.22
C ALA A 107 -11.56 -5.23 -20.64
N GLY A 108 -10.84 -6.31 -20.97
CA GLY A 108 -11.07 -7.64 -20.43
C GLY A 108 -10.70 -7.73 -18.94
N ILE A 109 -9.61 -7.07 -18.53
CA ILE A 109 -9.25 -6.94 -17.11
C ILE A 109 -10.35 -6.18 -16.34
N ILE A 110 -10.82 -5.05 -16.87
CA ILE A 110 -11.87 -4.26 -16.21
C ILE A 110 -13.20 -5.01 -16.15
N ASP A 111 -13.58 -5.73 -17.21
CA ASP A 111 -14.77 -6.58 -17.20
C ASP A 111 -14.66 -7.67 -16.13
N PHE A 112 -13.51 -8.35 -16.04
CA PHE A 112 -13.25 -9.34 -14.99
C PHE A 112 -13.33 -8.72 -13.59
N MET A 113 -12.70 -7.57 -13.35
CA MET A 113 -12.77 -6.89 -12.06
C MET A 113 -14.20 -6.50 -11.67
N ASN A 114 -15.06 -6.16 -12.64
CA ASN A 114 -16.44 -5.77 -12.42
C ASN A 114 -17.42 -6.93 -12.22
N THR A 115 -17.20 -8.02 -12.96
CA THR A 115 -18.17 -9.12 -13.06
C THR A 115 -17.76 -10.32 -12.21
N ASP A 116 -16.46 -10.51 -11.99
CA ASP A 116 -15.91 -11.70 -11.36
C ASP A 116 -15.29 -11.47 -9.99
N CYS A 117 -14.90 -10.23 -9.68
CA CYS A 117 -14.30 -9.89 -8.40
C CYS A 117 -15.29 -9.18 -7.48
N ASP A 118 -15.20 -9.47 -6.18
CA ASP A 118 -15.88 -8.68 -5.15
C ASP A 118 -14.90 -7.66 -4.57
N PHE A 119 -15.05 -6.39 -4.92
CA PHE A 119 -14.30 -5.28 -4.31
C PHE A 119 -15.14 -4.47 -3.31
N ALA A 120 -16.34 -4.94 -2.94
CA ALA A 120 -17.31 -4.18 -2.16
C ALA A 120 -16.84 -3.85 -0.73
N MET A 121 -15.96 -4.67 -0.15
CA MET A 121 -15.46 -4.46 1.21
C MET A 121 -14.23 -3.55 1.31
N GLU A 122 -13.58 -3.20 0.18
CA GLU A 122 -12.27 -2.55 0.30
C GLU A 122 -12.37 -1.08 0.68
N HIS A 123 -13.25 -0.29 0.07
CA HIS A 123 -13.66 1.02 0.61
C HIS A 123 -15.00 1.48 0.02
N ALA A 124 -16.06 1.56 0.85
CA ALA A 124 -17.40 2.01 0.41
C ALA A 124 -17.44 3.44 -0.18
N ASP A 125 -16.37 4.22 0.07
CA ASP A 125 -16.18 5.61 -0.38
C ASP A 125 -15.41 5.75 -1.71
N GLY A 126 -14.96 4.64 -2.33
CA GLY A 126 -14.23 4.66 -3.60
C GLY A 126 -12.72 4.90 -3.51
N SER A 127 -12.15 5.06 -2.32
CA SER A 127 -10.70 5.27 -2.14
C SER A 127 -9.83 4.09 -2.55
N PHE A 128 -10.43 2.91 -2.72
CA PHE A 128 -9.76 1.72 -3.24
C PHE A 128 -9.42 1.82 -4.73
N MET A 129 -10.33 2.25 -5.59
CA MET A 129 -9.99 2.40 -7.01
C MET A 129 -8.95 3.51 -7.21
N ASP A 130 -9.02 4.57 -6.38
CA ASP A 130 -8.00 5.63 -6.34
C ASP A 130 -6.61 5.06 -5.93
N HIS A 131 -6.56 4.04 -5.07
CA HIS A 131 -5.32 3.31 -4.72
C HIS A 131 -4.76 2.54 -5.92
N LEU A 132 -5.59 1.68 -6.52
CA LEU A 132 -5.18 0.85 -7.65
C LEU A 132 -4.71 1.71 -8.83
N GLN A 133 -5.46 2.76 -9.12
CA GLN A 133 -5.11 3.71 -10.17
C GLN A 133 -3.81 4.44 -9.87
N PHE A 134 -3.59 4.91 -8.63
CA PHE A 134 -2.32 5.53 -8.27
C PHE A 134 -1.14 4.59 -8.52
N CYS A 135 -1.22 3.33 -8.07
CA CYS A 135 -0.13 2.38 -8.26
C CYS A 135 0.08 2.07 -9.76
N TYR A 136 -0.99 1.89 -10.53
CA TYR A 136 -0.94 1.71 -11.98
C TYR A 136 -0.27 2.90 -12.69
N GLU A 137 -0.73 4.13 -12.43
CA GLU A 137 -0.19 5.34 -13.03
C GLU A 137 1.27 5.57 -12.63
N TYR A 138 1.62 5.30 -11.37
CA TYR A 138 2.99 5.44 -10.89
C TYR A 138 3.93 4.45 -11.59
N CYS A 139 3.53 3.19 -11.77
CA CYS A 139 4.31 2.22 -12.53
C CYS A 139 4.51 2.67 -13.97
N ALA A 140 3.44 3.09 -14.64
CA ALA A 140 3.50 3.55 -16.03
C ALA A 140 4.44 4.76 -16.21
N ALA A 141 4.44 5.70 -15.26
CA ALA A 141 5.26 6.91 -15.33
C ALA A 141 6.72 6.65 -14.94
N HIS A 142 6.94 5.86 -13.87
CA HIS A 142 8.21 5.82 -13.12
C HIS A 142 8.91 4.46 -13.13
N MET A 143 8.32 3.43 -13.75
CA MET A 143 8.91 2.09 -13.93
C MET A 143 8.58 1.54 -15.33
N LYS A 144 9.00 2.27 -16.37
CA LYS A 144 8.52 2.12 -17.77
C LYS A 144 8.70 0.74 -18.41
N THR A 145 9.63 -0.08 -17.93
CA THR A 145 9.89 -1.42 -18.46
C THR A 145 8.99 -2.49 -17.85
N ALA A 146 8.17 -2.13 -16.86
CA ALA A 146 7.33 -3.04 -16.10
C ALA A 146 5.85 -2.88 -16.46
N SER A 147 5.07 -3.95 -16.34
CA SER A 147 3.64 -3.87 -16.60
C SER A 147 2.89 -3.21 -15.45
N PRO A 148 2.15 -2.11 -15.71
CA PRO A 148 1.34 -1.48 -14.69
C PRO A 148 0.13 -2.33 -14.28
N ASN A 149 -0.29 -3.32 -15.10
CA ASN A 149 -1.38 -4.24 -14.78
C ASN A 149 -1.14 -5.02 -13.49
N VAL A 150 0.13 -5.34 -13.18
CA VAL A 150 0.49 -6.00 -11.91
C VAL A 150 0.03 -5.15 -10.73
N LEU A 151 0.21 -3.84 -10.79
CA LEU A 151 -0.21 -2.92 -9.74
C LEU A 151 -1.68 -2.52 -9.81
N LEU A 152 -2.36 -2.71 -10.94
CA LEU A 152 -3.83 -2.63 -10.97
C LEU A 152 -4.47 -3.83 -10.24
N LEU A 153 -3.83 -5.00 -10.32
CA LEU A 153 -4.38 -6.28 -9.83
C LEU A 153 -3.69 -6.81 -8.57
N HIS A 154 -2.77 -6.06 -7.97
CA HIS A 154 -1.89 -6.56 -6.92
C HIS A 154 -2.60 -7.11 -5.68
N SER A 155 -3.84 -6.70 -5.41
CA SER A 155 -4.64 -7.14 -4.28
C SER A 155 -5.76 -8.12 -4.66
N VAL A 156 -5.92 -8.46 -5.95
CA VAL A 156 -7.06 -9.25 -6.46
C VAL A 156 -7.07 -10.68 -5.90
N LEU A 157 -5.90 -11.24 -5.61
CA LEU A 157 -5.73 -12.58 -5.02
C LEU A 157 -5.46 -12.54 -3.51
N GLY A 158 -5.68 -11.39 -2.87
CA GLY A 158 -5.51 -11.24 -1.43
C GLY A 158 -5.03 -9.84 -1.07
N VAL A 159 -5.69 -9.26 -0.07
CA VAL A 159 -5.34 -7.94 0.45
C VAL A 159 -4.44 -8.10 1.68
N GLY A 160 -4.09 -7.01 2.39
CA GLY A 160 -3.36 -7.07 3.67
C GLY A 160 -4.06 -7.84 4.80
N THR A 161 -5.26 -8.38 4.56
CA THR A 161 -6.07 -9.23 5.46
C THR A 161 -6.43 -10.55 4.76
N ASN A 162 -7.48 -11.25 5.20
CA ASN A 162 -7.97 -12.48 4.56
C ASN A 162 -9.21 -12.22 3.68
N TYR A 163 -9.24 -11.06 3.04
CA TYR A 163 -10.21 -10.76 1.99
C TYR A 163 -9.58 -11.05 0.63
N PHE A 164 -10.36 -11.69 -0.25
CA PHE A 164 -9.91 -12.17 -1.55
C PHE A 164 -10.95 -11.75 -2.60
N PRO A 165 -10.71 -10.65 -3.33
CA PRO A 165 -11.65 -10.18 -4.34
C PRO A 165 -11.96 -11.24 -5.40
N CYS A 166 -10.95 -11.97 -5.87
CA CYS A 166 -11.09 -13.08 -6.80
C CYS A 166 -11.10 -14.42 -6.05
N ALA A 167 -12.13 -15.22 -6.31
CA ALA A 167 -12.24 -16.57 -5.80
C ALA A 167 -11.27 -17.53 -6.53
N VAL A 168 -10.84 -18.61 -5.85
CA VAL A 168 -9.82 -19.54 -6.36
C VAL A 168 -10.22 -20.18 -7.70
N ASP A 169 -11.50 -20.48 -7.90
CA ASP A 169 -12.05 -21.07 -9.12
C ASP A 169 -11.99 -20.13 -10.34
N LYS A 170 -11.80 -18.82 -10.11
CA LYS A 170 -11.70 -17.80 -11.15
C LYS A 170 -10.27 -17.47 -11.57
N ILE A 171 -9.27 -18.03 -10.88
CA ILE A 171 -7.85 -17.85 -11.22
C ILE A 171 -7.53 -18.21 -12.69
N PRO A 172 -8.07 -19.30 -13.28
CA PRO A 172 -7.81 -19.60 -14.69
C PRO A 172 -8.33 -18.52 -15.66
N LYS A 173 -9.44 -17.85 -15.31
CA LYS A 173 -9.97 -16.73 -16.11
C LYS A 173 -9.05 -15.52 -16.00
N LEU A 174 -8.55 -15.21 -14.80
CA LEU A 174 -7.56 -14.14 -14.59
C LEU A 174 -6.26 -14.43 -15.36
N GLU A 175 -5.77 -15.66 -15.31
CA GLU A 175 -4.55 -16.08 -16.01
C GLU A 175 -4.67 -15.92 -17.53
N ALA A 176 -5.84 -16.19 -18.10
CA ALA A 176 -6.09 -15.99 -19.53
C ALA A 176 -6.09 -14.51 -19.98
N LEU A 177 -6.20 -13.55 -19.05
CA LEU A 177 -6.18 -12.11 -19.31
C LEU A 177 -4.78 -11.49 -19.15
N LEU A 178 -3.83 -12.25 -18.61
CA LEU A 178 -2.51 -11.76 -18.24
C LEU A 178 -1.42 -12.48 -19.03
N THR A 179 -0.31 -11.78 -19.26
CA THR A 179 0.92 -12.45 -19.66
C THR A 179 1.44 -13.34 -18.52
N PRO A 180 2.25 -14.38 -18.80
CA PRO A 180 2.85 -15.21 -17.76
C PRO A 180 3.65 -14.39 -16.72
N GLN A 181 4.34 -13.34 -17.17
CA GLN A 181 5.11 -12.45 -16.31
C GLN A 181 4.21 -11.59 -15.40
N GLU A 182 3.06 -11.11 -15.89
CA GLU A 182 2.12 -10.42 -15.02
C GLU A 182 1.51 -11.37 -13.99
N MET A 183 1.11 -12.57 -14.42
CA MET A 183 0.45 -13.54 -13.57
C MET A 183 1.33 -14.00 -12.39
N ILE A 184 2.63 -14.21 -12.61
CA ILE A 184 3.54 -14.62 -11.54
C ILE A 184 3.65 -13.53 -10.46
N HIS A 185 3.69 -12.25 -10.84
CA HIS A 185 3.74 -11.16 -9.88
C HIS A 185 2.40 -10.92 -9.20
N VAL A 186 1.28 -10.96 -9.92
CA VAL A 186 -0.07 -10.85 -9.33
C VAL A 186 -0.30 -11.98 -8.31
N SER A 187 0.16 -13.19 -8.61
CA SER A 187 0.14 -14.32 -7.68
C SER A 187 1.02 -14.14 -6.45
N ALA A 188 2.23 -13.62 -6.64
CA ALA A 188 3.22 -13.46 -5.57
C ALA A 188 2.93 -12.27 -4.64
N PHE A 189 2.19 -11.27 -5.12
CA PHE A 189 2.07 -9.97 -4.45
C PHE A 189 1.58 -10.05 -3.01
N PRO A 190 0.48 -10.76 -2.70
CA PRO A 190 0.00 -10.83 -1.32
C PRO A 190 1.00 -11.56 -0.40
N SER A 191 1.74 -12.54 -0.93
CA SER A 191 2.73 -13.31 -0.17
C SER A 191 3.94 -12.45 0.19
N VAL A 192 4.54 -11.76 -0.79
CA VAL A 192 5.70 -10.90 -0.52
C VAL A 192 5.31 -9.74 0.40
N LEU A 193 4.13 -9.15 0.22
CA LEU A 193 3.64 -8.11 1.13
C LEU A 193 3.61 -8.61 2.58
N ARG A 194 3.06 -9.81 2.83
CA ARG A 194 3.03 -10.39 4.18
C ARG A 194 4.43 -10.63 4.73
N LEU A 195 5.37 -11.12 3.93
CA LEU A 195 6.77 -11.34 4.33
C LEU A 195 7.51 -10.03 4.66
N LEU A 196 7.22 -8.95 3.92
CA LEU A 196 7.75 -7.62 4.21
C LEU A 196 7.17 -7.06 5.52
N LEU A 197 5.86 -7.22 5.74
CA LEU A 197 5.18 -6.71 6.94
C LEU A 197 5.47 -7.51 8.22
N THR A 198 5.82 -8.80 8.13
CA THR A 198 6.39 -9.53 9.28
C THR A 198 7.86 -9.15 9.54
N GLY A 199 8.51 -8.56 8.54
CA GLY A 199 9.90 -8.10 8.56
C GLY A 199 10.94 -9.22 8.50
N ASP A 200 10.52 -10.48 8.40
CA ASP A 200 11.42 -11.64 8.37
C ASP A 200 12.30 -11.58 7.12
N LEU A 201 11.68 -11.36 5.94
CA LEU A 201 12.37 -11.26 4.66
C LEU A 201 13.41 -10.14 4.63
N LEU A 202 13.03 -8.93 5.06
CA LEU A 202 13.96 -7.78 5.07
C LEU A 202 15.17 -8.02 5.98
N ARG A 203 14.97 -8.67 7.13
CA ARG A 203 16.08 -9.03 8.03
C ARG A 203 17.04 -10.01 7.38
N ASP A 204 16.53 -11.02 6.69
CA ASP A 204 17.38 -12.04 6.06
C ASP A 204 18.10 -11.50 4.82
N LEU A 205 17.45 -10.65 4.03
CA LEU A 205 18.07 -9.90 2.94
C LEU A 205 19.21 -9.01 3.45
N ALA A 206 19.02 -8.34 4.58
CA ALA A 206 20.05 -7.49 5.19
C ALA A 206 21.25 -8.30 5.73
N LYS A 207 21.03 -9.46 6.36
CA LYS A 207 22.11 -10.33 6.86
C LYS A 207 23.04 -10.83 5.76
N ARG A 208 22.50 -11.06 4.56
CA ARG A 208 23.22 -11.59 3.39
C ARG A 208 23.33 -10.55 2.28
N ALA A 209 23.46 -9.28 2.66
CA ALA A 209 23.48 -8.16 1.73
C ALA A 209 24.67 -8.13 0.76
N SER A 210 25.72 -8.91 0.99
CA SER A 210 26.83 -9.08 0.04
C SER A 210 26.56 -10.13 -1.04
N GLU A 211 25.61 -11.03 -0.82
CA GLU A 211 25.38 -12.18 -1.69
C GLU A 211 24.44 -11.85 -2.85
N THR A 212 24.59 -12.59 -3.95
CA THR A 212 23.74 -12.46 -5.14
C THR A 212 22.55 -13.41 -5.00
N ILE A 213 21.34 -12.87 -5.11
CA ILE A 213 20.11 -13.66 -5.00
C ILE A 213 19.82 -14.32 -6.35
N ALA A 214 19.63 -15.64 -6.34
CA ALA A 214 19.24 -16.44 -7.50
C ALA A 214 17.72 -16.56 -7.60
N SER A 215 17.03 -16.81 -6.48
CA SER A 215 15.57 -16.91 -6.45
C SER A 215 15.02 -16.85 -5.03
N ILE A 216 13.70 -16.70 -4.92
CA ILE A 216 12.93 -16.94 -3.70
C ILE A 216 11.82 -17.95 -3.98
N THR A 217 11.69 -18.95 -3.10
CA THR A 217 10.57 -19.89 -3.08
C THR A 217 9.65 -19.57 -1.91
N MET A 218 8.34 -19.50 -2.12
CA MET A 218 7.34 -19.16 -1.10
C MET A 218 5.97 -19.75 -1.43
N HIS A 219 4.97 -19.56 -0.56
CA HIS A 219 3.61 -20.06 -0.76
C HIS A 219 2.65 -18.93 -1.11
N ARG A 220 1.72 -19.17 -2.03
CA ARG A 220 0.66 -18.23 -2.41
C ARG A 220 -0.38 -18.11 -1.30
N VAL A 221 -0.77 -16.88 -0.96
CA VAL A 221 -1.69 -16.64 0.17
C VAL A 221 -3.03 -17.37 0.05
N ILE A 222 -3.64 -17.38 -1.14
CA ILE A 222 -5.03 -17.83 -1.31
C ILE A 222 -5.20 -19.35 -1.23
N ASP A 223 -4.18 -20.12 -1.64
CA ASP A 223 -4.28 -21.58 -1.81
C ASP A 223 -3.00 -22.37 -1.48
N ASN A 224 -1.98 -21.73 -0.91
CA ASN A 224 -0.67 -22.32 -0.58
C ASN A 224 0.10 -22.95 -1.75
N LYS A 225 -0.25 -22.68 -3.01
CA LYS A 225 0.58 -23.15 -4.11
C LYS A 225 1.98 -22.54 -4.01
N LEU A 226 3.00 -23.35 -4.26
CA LEU A 226 4.38 -22.89 -4.34
C LEU A 226 4.52 -21.86 -5.48
N ILE A 227 5.23 -20.78 -5.20
CA ILE A 227 5.63 -19.74 -6.14
C ILE A 227 7.15 -19.63 -6.05
N VAL A 228 7.79 -19.59 -7.21
CA VAL A 228 9.21 -19.27 -7.33
C VAL A 228 9.32 -17.96 -8.10
N LEU A 229 10.05 -16.99 -7.56
CA LEU A 229 10.50 -15.83 -8.32
C LEU A 229 12.00 -15.98 -8.55
N GLU A 230 12.39 -16.12 -9.82
CA GLU A 230 13.79 -16.06 -10.22
C GLU A 230 14.36 -14.66 -9.98
N ALA A 231 15.68 -14.50 -10.06
CA ALA A 231 16.39 -13.28 -9.66
C ALA A 231 15.76 -12.01 -10.23
N ASP A 232 15.58 -11.94 -11.55
CA ASP A 232 15.06 -10.74 -12.22
C ASP A 232 13.60 -10.46 -11.82
N ASP A 233 12.77 -11.49 -11.73
CA ASP A 233 11.40 -11.36 -11.27
C ASP A 233 11.34 -10.94 -9.80
N PHE A 234 12.22 -11.43 -8.95
CA PHE A 234 12.26 -11.04 -7.55
C PHE A 234 12.64 -9.57 -7.38
N TRP A 235 13.67 -9.10 -8.09
CA TRP A 235 14.06 -7.68 -8.07
C TRP A 235 12.94 -6.78 -8.61
N LEU A 236 12.30 -7.16 -9.70
CA LEU A 236 11.15 -6.46 -10.24
C LEU A 236 9.99 -6.42 -9.24
N HIS A 237 9.72 -7.56 -8.58
CA HIS A 237 8.64 -7.68 -7.62
C HIS A 237 8.84 -6.79 -6.38
N LEU A 238 10.08 -6.70 -5.89
CA LEU A 238 10.41 -5.78 -4.79
C LEU A 238 10.15 -4.31 -5.17
N ASN A 239 10.31 -3.92 -6.43
CA ASN A 239 9.97 -2.57 -6.88
C ASN A 239 8.45 -2.33 -6.94
N TYR A 240 7.66 -3.34 -7.34
CA TYR A 240 6.19 -3.24 -7.22
C TYR A 240 5.75 -3.05 -5.75
N GLN A 241 6.36 -3.80 -4.82
CA GLN A 241 6.10 -3.64 -3.38
C GLN A 241 6.50 -2.25 -2.88
N LEU A 242 7.62 -1.70 -3.36
CA LEU A 242 8.06 -0.35 -3.01
C LEU A 242 7.03 0.72 -3.43
N ILE A 243 6.50 0.64 -4.66
CA ILE A 243 5.46 1.55 -5.16
C ILE A 243 4.16 1.41 -4.35
N HIS A 244 3.77 0.18 -4.00
CA HIS A 244 2.58 -0.04 -3.17
C HIS A 244 2.75 0.55 -1.76
N LEU A 245 3.89 0.29 -1.10
CA LEU A 245 4.19 0.86 0.22
C LEU A 245 4.23 2.39 0.20
N LEU A 246 4.64 3.00 -0.91
CA LEU A 246 4.65 4.46 -1.09
C LEU A 246 3.27 5.07 -0.84
N ASP A 247 2.18 4.41 -1.24
CA ASP A 247 0.82 4.95 -1.02
C ASP A 247 0.42 4.96 0.45
N PHE A 248 0.97 4.06 1.25
CA PHE A 248 0.65 3.92 2.67
C PHE A 248 1.62 4.65 3.60
N LEU A 249 2.55 5.46 3.07
CA LEU A 249 3.39 6.28 3.95
C LEU A 249 2.53 7.34 4.66
N PRO A 250 2.87 7.70 5.91
CA PRO A 250 2.24 8.82 6.61
C PRO A 250 2.30 10.09 5.76
N LEU A 251 1.30 10.96 5.87
CA LEU A 251 1.31 12.25 5.17
C LEU A 251 2.41 13.17 5.69
N LEU A 252 2.59 13.22 7.02
CA LEU A 252 3.47 14.13 7.72
C LEU A 252 4.00 13.48 9.02
N ASP A 253 4.86 14.18 9.75
CA ASP A 253 5.41 13.75 11.05
C ASP A 253 6.34 12.53 10.97
N TRP A 254 7.15 12.42 9.91
CA TRP A 254 8.01 11.25 9.68
C TRP A 254 9.08 11.09 10.75
N ALA A 255 9.52 12.17 11.40
CA ALA A 255 10.42 12.11 12.56
C ALA A 255 9.87 11.21 13.68
N LYS A 256 8.55 11.26 13.91
CA LYS A 256 7.85 10.43 14.91
C LYS A 256 7.55 9.04 14.34
N ALA A 257 7.24 8.93 13.06
CA ALA A 257 6.75 7.69 12.44
C ALA A 257 7.85 6.70 11.96
N VAL A 258 9.05 7.18 11.62
CA VAL A 258 10.07 6.40 10.87
C VAL A 258 10.49 5.08 11.50
N ARG A 259 10.40 4.96 12.83
CA ARG A 259 10.79 3.72 13.53
C ARG A 259 9.60 2.79 13.81
N GLY A 260 8.41 3.32 14.06
CA GLY A 260 7.27 2.56 14.56
C GLY A 260 6.18 2.27 13.52
N ASP A 261 6.15 3.01 12.42
CA ASP A 261 5.10 2.86 11.42
C ASP A 261 5.30 1.61 10.57
N ALA A 262 4.25 0.78 10.52
CA ALA A 262 4.26 -0.52 9.86
C ALA A 262 4.43 -0.46 8.34
N PHE A 263 4.39 0.73 7.71
CA PHE A 263 4.61 0.92 6.28
C PHE A 263 5.86 1.75 6.00
N LEU A 264 6.12 2.82 6.78
CA LEU A 264 7.33 3.62 6.60
C LEU A 264 8.61 2.86 6.93
N ALA A 265 8.62 2.04 7.98
CA ALA A 265 9.79 1.23 8.33
C ALA A 265 10.17 0.21 7.23
N PRO A 266 9.25 -0.67 6.74
CA PRO A 266 9.59 -1.57 5.65
C PRO A 266 9.85 -0.84 4.32
N PHE A 267 9.19 0.28 4.02
CA PHE A 267 9.50 1.10 2.85
C PHE A 267 10.95 1.61 2.88
N ALA A 268 11.36 2.20 4.00
CA ALA A 268 12.71 2.74 4.17
C ALA A 268 13.78 1.65 4.04
N ALA A 269 13.55 0.50 4.67
CA ALA A 269 14.46 -0.65 4.61
C ALA A 269 14.53 -1.24 3.19
N LEU A 270 13.40 -1.38 2.51
CA LEU A 270 13.33 -1.90 1.14
C LEU A 270 13.99 -0.95 0.14
N HIS A 271 13.72 0.35 0.24
CA HIS A 271 14.35 1.38 -0.60
C HIS A 271 15.87 1.36 -0.45
N ALA A 272 16.36 1.37 0.79
CA ALA A 272 17.79 1.30 1.08
C ALA A 272 18.42 0.02 0.52
N PHE A 273 17.77 -1.13 0.70
CA PHE A 273 18.25 -2.41 0.17
C PHE A 273 18.34 -2.41 -1.36
N LEU A 274 17.28 -1.98 -2.06
CA LEU A 274 17.26 -1.90 -3.52
C LEU A 274 18.32 -0.92 -4.05
N LYS A 275 18.50 0.21 -3.38
CA LYS A 275 19.52 1.20 -3.75
C LYS A 275 20.94 0.66 -3.55
N THR A 276 21.22 -0.01 -2.43
CA THR A 276 22.53 -0.62 -2.17
C THR A 276 22.85 -1.74 -3.16
N LYS A 277 21.83 -2.43 -3.67
CA LYS A 277 22.00 -3.50 -4.67
C LYS A 277 22.03 -3.02 -6.12
N ASP A 278 21.86 -1.73 -6.38
CA ASP A 278 21.66 -1.18 -7.72
C ASP A 278 20.48 -1.86 -8.46
N LYS A 279 19.40 -2.12 -7.70
CA LYS A 279 18.17 -2.77 -8.16
C LYS A 279 16.92 -1.92 -7.93
N LEU A 280 17.10 -0.61 -7.67
CA LEU A 280 16.01 0.34 -7.63
C LEU A 280 15.61 0.70 -9.08
N LEU A 281 14.60 0.01 -9.59
CA LEU A 281 14.09 0.16 -10.96
C LEU A 281 13.03 1.26 -11.06
N ALA A 282 12.21 1.40 -10.02
CA ALA A 282 11.22 2.47 -9.94
C ALA A 282 11.87 3.80 -9.57
N THR A 283 11.49 4.88 -10.24
CA THR A 283 11.91 6.24 -9.87
C THR A 283 11.17 6.63 -8.59
N VAL A 284 11.86 6.51 -7.45
CA VAL A 284 11.36 6.87 -6.13
C VAL A 284 12.50 7.54 -5.36
N ASP A 285 12.51 8.87 -5.32
CA ASP A 285 13.39 9.61 -4.43
C ASP A 285 12.89 9.51 -2.98
N TYR A 286 13.82 9.42 -2.04
CA TYR A 286 13.55 9.30 -0.62
C TYR A 286 14.78 9.74 0.16
N ASP A 287 14.61 10.73 1.04
CA ASP A 287 15.63 11.13 2.01
C ASP A 287 14.97 11.44 3.36
N LEU A 288 15.39 10.72 4.40
CA LEU A 288 14.97 10.96 5.78
C LEU A 288 15.54 12.26 6.37
N LYS A 289 16.46 12.93 5.67
CA LYS A 289 16.95 14.25 6.07
C LYS A 289 15.97 15.37 5.71
N ASP A 290 15.05 15.12 4.78
CA ASP A 290 14.03 16.09 4.33
C ASP A 290 12.79 16.13 5.22
N VAL A 291 12.89 15.66 6.48
CA VAL A 291 11.76 15.63 7.41
C VAL A 291 11.44 17.04 7.87
N LYS A 292 10.17 17.44 7.67
CA LYS A 292 9.69 18.77 8.02
C LYS A 292 9.01 18.78 9.38
N PRO A 293 9.18 19.87 10.16
CA PRO A 293 8.40 20.04 11.37
C PRO A 293 6.92 20.16 10.99
N SER A 294 6.10 19.25 11.51
CA SER A 294 4.65 19.34 11.39
C SER A 294 4.11 20.28 12.46
N ALA A 295 3.21 21.17 12.06
CA ALA A 295 2.28 21.80 13.00
C ALA A 295 1.15 20.80 13.30
N SER A 296 1.47 19.58 13.73
CA SER A 296 0.42 18.68 14.22
C SER A 296 -0.26 19.37 15.39
N SER A 297 -1.57 19.18 15.48
CA SER A 297 -2.44 19.78 16.50
C SER A 297 -2.19 19.20 17.90
N ASP A 298 -0.92 19.05 18.30
CA ASP A 298 -0.46 18.55 19.60
C ASP A 298 -1.02 19.39 20.76
N LYS A 299 -1.47 20.62 20.50
CA LYS A 299 -2.07 21.48 21.55
C LYS A 299 -3.45 21.00 22.05
N ASN A 300 -4.13 20.12 21.30
CA ASN A 300 -5.47 19.60 21.65
C ASN A 300 -5.63 18.10 21.37
N ALA A 301 -4.54 17.33 21.24
CA ALA A 301 -4.65 15.89 21.06
C ALA A 301 -5.35 15.29 22.30
N SER A 302 -6.54 14.73 22.10
CA SER A 302 -7.24 14.00 23.16
C SER A 302 -6.31 12.87 23.63
N LEU A 303 -6.28 12.58 24.93
CA LEU A 303 -5.56 11.44 25.53
C LEU A 303 -6.23 10.10 25.14
N SER A 304 -6.51 9.92 23.85
CA SER A 304 -7.06 8.70 23.32
C SER A 304 -6.05 7.58 23.47
N LEU A 305 -6.55 6.35 23.66
CA LEU A 305 -5.71 5.17 23.72
C LEU A 305 -4.82 5.03 22.47
N GLY A 306 -5.33 5.42 21.29
CA GLY A 306 -4.57 5.44 20.05
C GLY A 306 -3.40 6.42 20.06
N TYR A 307 -3.60 7.64 20.57
CA TYR A 307 -2.54 8.64 20.74
C TYR A 307 -1.46 8.16 21.73
N LEU A 308 -1.88 7.55 22.85
CA LEU A 308 -0.94 7.00 23.83
C LEU A 308 -0.11 5.86 23.24
N ILE A 309 -0.72 5.01 22.41
CA ILE A 309 -0.05 3.92 21.70
C ILE A 309 1.03 4.47 20.76
N THR A 310 0.66 5.37 19.85
CA THR A 310 1.58 5.87 18.82
C THR A 310 2.72 6.70 19.42
N THR A 311 2.47 7.39 20.53
CA THR A 311 3.42 8.33 21.14
C THR A 311 4.36 7.65 22.15
N TYR A 312 3.88 6.68 22.93
CA TYR A 312 4.63 6.15 24.08
C TYR A 312 5.05 4.68 23.96
N ILE A 313 4.49 3.90 23.02
CA ILE A 313 4.93 2.51 22.84
C ILE A 313 6.23 2.49 22.02
N PRO A 314 7.30 1.80 22.49
CA PRO A 314 8.51 1.60 21.72
C PRO A 314 8.24 1.05 20.32
N SER A 315 8.96 1.59 19.33
CA SER A 315 8.77 1.26 17.92
C SER A 315 8.82 -0.23 17.60
N ASP A 316 9.74 -0.97 18.21
CA ASP A 316 9.87 -2.42 18.01
C ASP A 316 8.61 -3.19 18.46
N ILE A 317 7.92 -2.68 19.49
CA ILE A 317 6.66 -3.26 19.98
C ILE A 317 5.53 -2.94 19.00
N GLN A 318 5.49 -1.72 18.43
CA GLN A 318 4.50 -1.35 17.41
C GLN A 318 4.63 -2.26 16.17
N LEU A 319 5.85 -2.46 15.69
CA LEU A 319 6.15 -3.36 14.57
C LEU A 319 5.82 -4.82 14.90
N ALA A 320 6.12 -5.28 16.13
CA ALA A 320 5.79 -6.63 16.58
C ALA A 320 4.28 -6.88 16.62
N ILE A 321 3.47 -5.88 17.00
CA ILE A 321 2.00 -5.98 16.96
C ILE A 321 1.52 -6.15 15.52
N GLY A 322 2.02 -5.33 14.58
CA GLY A 322 1.71 -5.45 13.16
C GLY A 322 2.08 -6.82 12.59
N ALA A 323 3.31 -7.27 12.82
CA ALA A 323 3.79 -8.59 12.39
C ALA A 323 2.95 -9.74 12.98
N ARG A 324 2.56 -9.65 14.27
CA ARG A 324 1.69 -10.64 14.91
C ARG A 324 0.31 -10.69 14.26
N GLN A 325 -0.24 -9.54 13.86
CA GLN A 325 -1.52 -9.47 13.16
C GLN A 325 -1.45 -10.15 11.78
N VAL A 326 -0.39 -9.90 11.01
CA VAL A 326 -0.16 -10.57 9.72
C VAL A 326 -0.01 -12.09 9.89
N ARG A 327 0.76 -12.55 10.89
CA ARG A 327 0.88 -13.98 11.20
C ARG A 327 -0.46 -14.60 11.61
N ALA A 328 -1.28 -13.88 12.36
CA ALA A 328 -2.62 -14.33 12.72
C ALA A 328 -3.53 -14.46 11.49
N PHE A 329 -3.46 -13.51 10.54
CA PHE A 329 -4.17 -13.62 9.26
C PHE A 329 -3.71 -14.84 8.48
N SER A 330 -2.40 -15.03 8.27
CA SER A 330 -1.88 -16.21 7.57
C SER A 330 -2.34 -17.52 8.21
N LYS A 331 -2.20 -17.66 9.53
CA LYS A 331 -2.66 -18.85 10.24
C LYS A 331 -4.15 -19.13 10.04
N ALA A 332 -5.00 -18.10 10.00
CA ALA A 332 -6.44 -18.27 9.89
C ALA A 332 -6.90 -18.80 8.51
N VAL A 333 -6.09 -18.66 7.46
CA VAL A 333 -6.36 -19.24 6.12
C VAL A 333 -5.44 -20.41 5.80
N GLY A 334 -4.66 -20.88 6.78
CA GLY A 334 -3.68 -21.95 6.57
C GLY A 334 -2.50 -21.56 5.68
N HIS A 335 -2.24 -20.27 5.45
CA HIS A 335 -1.12 -19.79 4.64
C HIS A 335 0.23 -20.04 5.36
N ASP A 336 1.13 -20.76 4.70
CA ASP A 336 2.50 -20.97 5.16
C ASP A 336 3.37 -19.74 4.82
N LEU A 337 3.92 -19.11 5.87
CA LEU A 337 4.82 -17.97 5.74
C LEU A 337 6.29 -18.39 5.55
N SER A 338 6.58 -19.68 5.45
CA SER A 338 7.92 -20.15 5.12
C SER A 338 8.33 -19.71 3.71
N TYR A 339 9.61 -19.36 3.57
CA TYR A 339 10.24 -19.06 2.30
C TYR A 339 11.70 -19.53 2.34
N GLU A 340 12.26 -19.74 1.15
CA GLU A 340 13.68 -20.05 0.97
C GLU A 340 14.29 -19.03 0.01
N LEU A 341 15.40 -18.41 0.42
CA LEU A 341 16.21 -17.56 -0.44
C LEU A 341 17.38 -18.39 -0.96
N HIS A 342 17.45 -18.53 -2.29
CA HIS A 342 18.56 -19.18 -2.97
C HIS A 342 19.53 -18.11 -3.45
N TYR A 343 20.82 -18.36 -3.29
CA TYR A 343 21.88 -17.42 -3.65
C TYR A 343 22.77 -18.06 -4.72
N ALA A 344 23.26 -17.24 -5.64
CA ALA A 344 24.24 -17.70 -6.63
C ALA A 344 25.55 -18.02 -5.90
N GLY A 345 26.10 -19.21 -6.20
CA GLY A 345 27.32 -19.73 -5.58
C GLY A 345 28.61 -19.05 -6.04
#